data_AF-A0A9E0HHC6-F1
#
_entry.id   AF-A0A9E0HHC6-F1
#
_cell.length_a   1.000
_cell.length_b   1.000
_cell.length_c   1.000
_cell.angle_alpha   90.00
_cell.angle_beta   90.00
_cell.angle_gamma   90.00
#
_symmetry.space_group_name_H-M   'P 1'
#
loop_
_entity.id
_entity.type
_entity.pdbx_description
1 polymer ?
#
loop_
_entity_poly.entity_id
_entity_poly.type
_entity_poly.pdbx_seq_one_letter_code
_entity_poly.pdbx_strand_id
1 'polypeptide(L)'
;DDARAASERELAAARDRLAALEGERADDGGALAAAQRELDDAAERARAAEEQVLALTAAADRFTDDLAATRAEAAAEAAEARGPLLAELDTVRARLEQATARAAAAEAAAAEVAALHERIARLEGEAAMAEELAVEVERLRGRVDAARAEVEAAERAVAEERERRTAAEQQAADLYDRQSERVTTQTAAMRIDGDSTAIGMSPLAAAGEQIAALQEAFASLRGAMRAASDEAAMMEQTDSVQVVASALSQAVEDVERARDALRALSDLAQPAER
;
A
#
# COMPACT_ATOMS: atom_id res chain seq x y z
N ASP A 1 -127.90 -102.96 18.50
CA ASP A 1 -127.60 -101.85 19.42
C ASP A 1 -126.13 -101.40 19.42
N ASP A 2 -125.15 -102.31 19.32
CA ASP A 2 -123.72 -101.93 19.30
C ASP A 2 -123.28 -101.05 18.11
N ALA A 3 -123.89 -101.20 16.93
CA ALA A 3 -123.54 -100.40 15.75
C ALA A 3 -123.94 -98.92 15.87
N ARG A 4 -125.03 -98.61 16.59
CA ARG A 4 -125.45 -97.22 16.87
C ARG A 4 -124.53 -96.56 17.90
N ALA A 5 -124.17 -97.28 18.95
CA ALA A 5 -123.24 -96.79 19.97
C ALA A 5 -121.81 -96.58 19.43
N ALA A 6 -121.38 -97.37 18.44
CA ALA A 6 -120.11 -97.16 17.73
C ALA A 6 -120.16 -95.91 16.84
N SER A 7 -121.25 -95.75 16.06
CA SER A 7 -121.46 -94.56 15.22
C SER A 7 -121.53 -93.26 16.03
N GLU A 8 -122.18 -93.26 17.19
CA GLU A 8 -122.26 -92.09 18.09
C GLU A 8 -120.89 -91.73 18.69
N ARG A 9 -120.06 -92.73 19.03
CA ARG A 9 -118.67 -92.49 19.49
C ARG A 9 -117.78 -91.94 18.39
N GLU A 10 -117.94 -92.42 17.16
CA GLU A 10 -117.22 -91.89 15.99
C GLU A 10 -117.66 -90.45 15.67
N LEU A 11 -118.95 -90.14 15.78
CA LEU A 11 -119.47 -88.79 15.61
C LEU A 11 -119.00 -87.83 16.70
N ALA A 12 -118.91 -88.28 17.95
CA ALA A 12 -118.33 -87.51 19.05
C ALA A 12 -116.84 -87.24 18.83
N ALA A 13 -116.06 -88.27 18.47
CA ALA A 13 -114.63 -88.12 18.19
C ALA A 13 -114.37 -87.25 16.94
N ALA A 14 -115.22 -87.30 15.93
CA ALA A 14 -115.15 -86.43 14.76
C ALA A 14 -115.47 -84.97 15.11
N ARG A 15 -116.46 -84.74 16.00
CA ARG A 15 -116.78 -83.40 16.53
C ARG A 15 -115.65 -82.84 17.38
N ASP A 16 -115.04 -83.64 18.25
CA ASP A 16 -113.90 -83.22 19.06
C ASP A 16 -112.67 -82.90 18.20
N ARG A 17 -112.42 -83.69 17.14
CA ARG A 17 -111.39 -83.37 16.13
C ARG A 17 -111.70 -82.10 15.35
N LEU A 18 -112.96 -81.88 14.98
CA LEU A 18 -113.36 -80.66 14.29
C LEU A 18 -113.16 -79.44 15.19
N ALA A 19 -113.58 -79.51 16.46
CA ALA A 19 -113.38 -78.45 17.44
C ALA A 19 -111.90 -78.19 17.74
N ALA A 20 -111.06 -79.24 17.77
CA ALA A 20 -109.62 -79.10 17.90
C ALA A 20 -108.98 -78.42 16.67
N LEU A 21 -109.38 -78.82 15.45
CA LEU A 21 -108.92 -78.20 14.21
C LEU A 21 -109.43 -76.76 14.05
N GLU A 22 -110.64 -76.46 14.54
CA GLU A 22 -111.20 -75.10 14.57
C GLU A 22 -110.46 -74.22 15.59
N GLY A 23 -110.07 -74.78 16.75
CA GLY A 23 -109.21 -74.12 17.73
C GLY A 23 -107.80 -73.85 17.19
N GLU A 24 -107.17 -74.85 16.58
CA GLU A 24 -105.84 -74.72 15.95
C GLU A 24 -105.86 -73.70 14.80
N ARG A 25 -106.93 -73.69 13.99
CA ARG A 25 -107.12 -72.68 12.94
C ARG A 25 -107.39 -71.27 13.48
N ALA A 26 -108.04 -71.15 14.64
CA ALA A 26 -108.25 -69.88 15.32
C ALA A 26 -106.93 -69.35 15.93
N ASP A 27 -106.13 -70.23 16.51
CA ASP A 27 -104.80 -69.91 17.06
C ASP A 27 -103.82 -69.53 15.93
N ASP A 28 -103.79 -70.28 14.83
CA ASP A 28 -103.02 -69.96 13.63
C ASP A 28 -103.46 -68.64 13.01
N GLY A 29 -104.77 -68.37 12.97
CA GLY A 29 -105.33 -67.09 12.51
C GLY A 29 -104.91 -65.91 13.41
N GLY A 30 -104.85 -66.13 14.72
CA GLY A 30 -104.35 -65.17 15.70
C GLY A 30 -102.86 -64.90 15.55
N ALA A 31 -102.06 -65.96 15.36
CA ALA A 31 -100.62 -65.88 15.13
C ALA A 31 -100.30 -65.15 13.82
N LEU A 32 -101.04 -65.42 12.74
CA LEU A 32 -100.86 -64.77 11.45
C LEU A 32 -101.24 -63.28 11.50
N ALA A 33 -102.30 -62.93 12.24
CA ALA A 33 -102.67 -61.53 12.46
C ALA A 33 -101.63 -60.78 13.33
N ALA A 34 -101.01 -61.44 14.30
CA ALA A 34 -99.92 -60.87 15.09
C ALA A 34 -98.65 -60.65 14.24
N ALA A 35 -98.26 -61.66 13.45
CA ALA A 35 -97.13 -61.55 12.52
C ALA A 35 -97.34 -60.44 11.47
N GLN A 36 -98.58 -60.27 10.97
CA GLN A 36 -98.91 -59.19 10.05
C GLN A 36 -98.72 -57.81 10.69
N ARG A 37 -99.18 -57.61 11.93
CA ARG A 37 -98.96 -56.35 12.66
C ARG A 37 -97.48 -56.08 12.91
N GLU A 38 -96.70 -57.09 13.30
CA GLU A 38 -95.26 -56.95 13.48
C GLU A 38 -94.54 -56.55 12.18
N LEU A 39 -95.01 -57.08 11.04
CA LEU A 39 -94.47 -56.77 9.72
C LEU A 39 -94.82 -55.36 9.27
N ASP A 40 -96.05 -54.90 9.54
CA ASP A 40 -96.49 -53.53 9.33
C ASP A 40 -95.69 -52.55 10.21
N ASP A 41 -95.53 -52.85 11.51
CA ASP A 41 -94.72 -52.06 12.46
C ASP A 41 -93.23 -52.02 12.06
N ALA A 42 -92.70 -53.12 11.50
CA ALA A 42 -91.35 -53.17 10.98
C ALA A 42 -91.19 -52.33 9.70
N ALA A 43 -92.19 -52.35 8.81
CA ALA A 43 -92.20 -51.54 7.60
C ALA A 43 -92.27 -50.04 7.91
N GLU A 44 -93.08 -49.64 8.89
CA GLU A 44 -93.13 -48.24 9.36
C GLU A 44 -91.80 -47.79 9.97
N ARG A 45 -91.19 -48.63 10.82
CA ARG A 45 -89.87 -48.34 11.38
C ARG A 45 -88.78 -48.24 10.30
N ALA A 46 -88.82 -49.09 9.27
CA ALA A 46 -87.89 -49.04 8.15
C ALA A 46 -88.03 -47.73 7.36
N ARG A 47 -89.26 -47.32 7.03
CA ARG A 47 -89.53 -46.04 6.35
C ARG A 47 -89.05 -44.85 7.18
N ALA A 48 -89.32 -44.83 8.48
CA ALA A 48 -88.84 -43.77 9.38
C ALA A 48 -87.31 -43.72 9.44
N ALA A 49 -86.64 -44.88 9.45
CA ALA A 49 -85.18 -44.94 9.41
C ALA A 49 -84.61 -44.45 8.06
N GLU A 50 -85.23 -44.82 6.93
CA GLU A 50 -84.86 -44.32 5.60
C GLU A 50 -84.99 -42.80 5.51
N GLU A 51 -86.10 -42.23 6.01
CA GLU A 51 -86.30 -40.79 6.08
C GLU A 51 -85.23 -40.10 6.95
N GLN A 52 -84.88 -40.70 8.10
CA GLN A 52 -83.80 -40.18 8.95
C GLN A 52 -82.43 -40.23 8.27
N VAL A 53 -82.11 -41.31 7.55
CA VAL A 53 -80.85 -41.42 6.80
C VAL A 53 -80.79 -40.37 5.70
N LEU A 54 -81.88 -40.15 4.97
CA LEU A 54 -81.95 -39.09 3.95
C LEU A 54 -81.77 -37.70 4.58
N ALA A 55 -82.42 -37.43 5.71
CA ALA A 55 -82.29 -36.16 6.42
C ALA A 55 -80.86 -35.92 6.94
N LEU A 56 -80.21 -36.95 7.49
CA LEU A 56 -78.83 -36.88 7.96
C LEU A 56 -77.84 -36.72 6.80
N THR A 57 -78.07 -37.40 5.68
CA THR A 57 -77.24 -37.27 4.47
C THR A 57 -77.33 -35.84 3.94
N ALA A 58 -78.54 -35.29 3.79
CA ALA A 58 -78.72 -33.91 3.35
C ALA A 58 -78.14 -32.89 4.36
N ALA A 59 -78.16 -33.18 5.66
CA ALA A 59 -77.52 -32.35 6.66
C ALA A 59 -75.99 -32.41 6.58
N ALA A 60 -75.42 -33.59 6.34
CA ALA A 60 -74.00 -33.76 6.11
C ALA A 60 -73.53 -33.01 4.86
N ASP A 61 -74.28 -33.10 3.76
CA ASP A 61 -73.98 -32.38 2.52
C ASP A 61 -73.95 -30.87 2.74
N ARG A 62 -74.99 -30.32 3.40
CA ARG A 62 -75.02 -28.89 3.77
C ARG A 62 -73.84 -28.49 4.65
N PHE A 63 -73.50 -29.31 5.64
CA PHE A 63 -72.35 -29.04 6.50
C PHE A 63 -71.04 -29.05 5.72
N THR A 64 -70.87 -29.97 4.76
CA THR A 64 -69.67 -29.99 3.91
C THR A 64 -69.59 -28.77 2.99
N ASP A 65 -70.72 -28.31 2.47
CA ASP A 65 -70.79 -27.09 1.65
C ASP A 65 -70.45 -25.84 2.48
N ASP A 66 -71.02 -25.70 3.68
CA ASP A 66 -70.72 -24.60 4.61
C ASP A 66 -69.24 -24.60 5.02
N LEU A 67 -68.67 -25.78 5.27
CA LEU A 67 -67.26 -25.92 5.59
C LEU A 67 -66.35 -25.56 4.39
N ALA A 68 -66.77 -25.86 3.17
CA ALA A 68 -66.05 -25.47 1.97
C ALA A 68 -66.11 -23.94 1.75
N ALA A 69 -67.27 -23.33 1.98
CA ALA A 69 -67.48 -21.89 1.88
C ALA A 69 -66.61 -21.12 2.89
N THR A 70 -66.67 -21.50 4.17
CA THR A 70 -65.86 -20.86 5.24
C THR A 70 -64.36 -20.99 5.00
N ARG A 71 -63.89 -22.13 4.45
CA ARG A 71 -62.49 -22.29 4.04
C ARG A 71 -62.10 -21.39 2.87
N ALA A 72 -62.98 -21.21 1.90
CA ALA A 72 -62.74 -20.31 0.78
C ALA A 72 -62.68 -18.85 1.22
N GLU A 73 -63.56 -18.44 2.12
CA GLU A 73 -63.55 -17.10 2.75
C GLU A 73 -62.26 -16.86 3.53
N ALA A 74 -61.88 -17.79 4.42
CA ALA A 74 -60.63 -17.68 5.18
C ALA A 74 -59.38 -17.64 4.28
N ALA A 75 -59.38 -18.38 3.17
CA ALA A 75 -58.29 -18.33 2.19
C ALA A 75 -58.23 -16.99 1.46
N ALA A 76 -59.38 -16.40 1.13
CA ALA A 76 -59.47 -15.08 0.51
C ALA A 76 -58.99 -13.98 1.46
N GLU A 77 -59.43 -13.99 2.72
CA GLU A 77 -58.97 -13.05 3.75
C GLU A 77 -57.45 -13.16 3.98
N ALA A 78 -56.92 -14.38 4.03
CA ALA A 78 -55.48 -14.59 4.17
C ALA A 78 -54.69 -14.07 2.95
N ALA A 79 -55.22 -14.22 1.74
CA ALA A 79 -54.60 -13.69 0.53
C ALA A 79 -54.63 -12.15 0.51
N GLU A 80 -55.75 -11.55 0.90
CA GLU A 80 -55.91 -10.09 0.99
C GLU A 80 -54.96 -9.49 2.04
N ALA A 81 -54.82 -10.12 3.21
CA ALA A 81 -53.89 -9.67 4.25
C ALA A 81 -52.41 -9.83 3.85
N ARG A 82 -52.07 -10.85 3.04
CA ARG A 82 -50.68 -11.12 2.63
C ARG A 82 -50.18 -10.15 1.55
N GLY A 83 -51.06 -9.68 0.66
CA GLY A 83 -50.72 -8.73 -0.41
C GLY A 83 -49.95 -7.48 0.07
N PRO A 84 -50.48 -6.68 1.00
CA PRO A 84 -49.81 -5.48 1.49
C PRO A 84 -48.50 -5.77 2.22
N LEU A 85 -48.44 -6.87 2.99
CA LEU A 85 -47.20 -7.28 3.68
C LEU A 85 -46.07 -7.61 2.71
N LEU A 86 -46.37 -8.26 1.58
CA LEU A 86 -45.38 -8.52 0.53
C LEU A 86 -44.91 -7.21 -0.13
N ALA A 87 -45.84 -6.29 -0.41
CA ALA A 87 -45.49 -4.98 -0.97
C ALA A 87 -44.63 -4.13 -0.01
N GLU A 88 -44.90 -4.20 1.29
CA GLU A 88 -44.07 -3.57 2.32
C GLU A 88 -42.68 -4.22 2.38
N LEU A 89 -42.60 -5.55 2.31
CA LEU A 89 -41.33 -6.28 2.29
C LEU A 89 -40.48 -5.88 1.07
N ASP A 90 -41.08 -5.79 -0.11
CA ASP A 90 -40.40 -5.33 -1.33
C ASP A 90 -39.91 -3.88 -1.19
N THR A 91 -40.71 -3.01 -0.58
CA THR A 91 -40.32 -1.62 -0.31
C THR A 91 -39.16 -1.53 0.67
N VAL A 92 -39.18 -2.31 1.76
CA VAL A 92 -38.10 -2.36 2.75
C VAL A 92 -36.82 -2.91 2.12
N ARG A 93 -36.95 -3.95 1.29
CA ARG A 93 -35.82 -4.53 0.54
C ARG A 93 -35.18 -3.50 -0.39
N ALA A 94 -35.98 -2.77 -1.17
CA ALA A 94 -35.47 -1.71 -2.05
C ALA A 94 -34.77 -0.59 -1.26
N ARG A 95 -35.30 -0.21 -0.10
CA ARG A 95 -34.66 0.78 0.79
C ARG A 95 -33.35 0.27 1.36
N LEU A 96 -33.26 -1.01 1.72
CA LEU A 96 -32.02 -1.62 2.21
C LEU A 96 -30.95 -1.68 1.11
N GLU A 97 -31.33 -2.09 -0.10
CA GLU A 97 -30.44 -2.08 -1.28
C GLU A 97 -29.94 -0.66 -1.59
N GLN A 98 -30.81 0.35 -1.48
CA GLN A 98 -30.40 1.75 -1.63
C GLN A 98 -29.46 2.23 -0.51
N ALA A 99 -29.74 1.86 0.74
CA ALA A 99 -28.91 2.25 1.89
C ALA A 99 -27.51 1.63 1.83
N THR A 100 -27.42 0.35 1.45
CA THR A 100 -26.14 -0.35 1.26
C THR A 100 -25.32 0.27 0.12
N ALA A 101 -25.96 0.62 -1.01
CA ALA A 101 -25.28 1.33 -2.09
C ALA A 101 -24.77 2.73 -1.65
N ARG A 102 -25.55 3.47 -0.87
CA ARG A 102 -25.13 4.77 -0.31
C ARG A 102 -23.97 4.63 0.68
N ALA A 103 -23.97 3.59 1.50
CA ALA A 103 -22.87 3.32 2.43
C ALA A 103 -21.57 3.02 1.67
N ALA A 104 -21.61 2.17 0.65
CA ALA A 104 -20.46 1.88 -0.20
C ALA A 104 -19.93 3.12 -0.92
N ALA A 105 -20.81 3.99 -1.42
CA ALA A 105 -20.42 5.26 -2.02
C ALA A 105 -19.76 6.22 -1.02
N ALA A 106 -20.26 6.26 0.23
CA ALA A 106 -19.66 7.08 1.29
C ALA A 106 -18.28 6.56 1.71
N GLU A 107 -18.09 5.24 1.78
CA GLU A 107 -16.77 4.64 2.04
C GLU A 107 -15.76 4.95 0.93
N ALA A 108 -16.19 4.87 -0.34
CA ALA A 108 -15.35 5.25 -1.48
C ALA A 108 -14.96 6.74 -1.43
N ALA A 109 -15.91 7.63 -1.11
CA ALA A 109 -15.62 9.05 -0.95
C ALA A 109 -14.67 9.33 0.23
N ALA A 110 -14.81 8.62 1.35
CA ALA A 110 -13.91 8.75 2.48
C ALA A 110 -12.47 8.31 2.13
N ALA A 111 -12.33 7.22 1.35
CA ALA A 111 -11.04 6.77 0.86
C ALA A 111 -10.38 7.79 -0.10
N GLU A 112 -11.16 8.41 -0.99
CA GLU A 112 -10.66 9.47 -1.87
C GLU A 112 -10.20 10.70 -1.07
N VAL A 113 -10.98 11.12 -0.07
CA VAL A 113 -10.59 12.21 0.82
C VAL A 113 -9.29 11.89 1.56
N ALA A 114 -9.12 10.67 2.08
CA ALA A 114 -7.88 10.26 2.73
C ALA A 114 -6.67 10.31 1.77
N ALA A 115 -6.83 9.83 0.53
CA ALA A 115 -5.79 9.88 -0.49
C ALA A 115 -5.41 11.32 -0.88
N LEU A 116 -6.40 12.22 -0.95
CA LEU A 116 -6.15 13.64 -1.19
C LEU A 116 -5.38 14.29 -0.05
N HIS A 117 -5.70 13.97 1.21
CA HIS A 117 -4.94 14.49 2.36
C HIS A 117 -3.48 14.02 2.33
N GLU A 118 -3.22 12.75 2.01
CA GLU A 118 -1.86 12.24 1.87
C GLU A 118 -1.09 12.96 0.75
N ARG A 119 -1.76 13.20 -0.38
CA ARG A 119 -1.16 13.95 -1.49
C ARG A 119 -0.86 15.40 -1.11
N ILE A 120 -1.74 16.06 -0.36
CA ILE A 120 -1.52 17.43 0.13
C ILE A 120 -0.31 17.45 1.05
N ALA A 121 -0.24 16.56 2.05
CA ALA A 121 0.89 16.50 2.97
C ALA A 121 2.22 16.26 2.24
N ARG A 122 2.22 15.43 1.19
CA ARG A 122 3.39 15.20 0.35
C ARG A 122 3.81 16.47 -0.41
N LEU A 123 2.85 17.17 -1.03
CA LEU A 123 3.10 18.41 -1.76
C LEU A 123 3.60 19.53 -0.83
N GLU A 124 3.07 19.61 0.39
CA GLU A 124 3.56 20.53 1.42
C GLU A 124 5.01 20.22 1.80
N GLY A 125 5.36 18.94 1.94
CA GLY A 125 6.75 18.51 2.17
C GLY A 125 7.68 18.83 1.00
N GLU A 126 7.24 18.58 -0.23
CA GLU A 126 7.99 18.94 -1.46
C GLU A 126 8.20 20.46 -1.57
N ALA A 127 7.18 21.25 -1.24
CA ALA A 127 7.28 22.72 -1.22
C ALA A 127 8.30 23.21 -0.19
N ALA A 128 8.30 22.65 1.03
CA ALA A 128 9.27 23.00 2.05
C ALA A 128 10.71 22.68 1.62
N MET A 129 10.94 21.52 0.99
CA MET A 129 12.27 21.19 0.44
C MET A 129 12.68 22.14 -0.68
N ALA A 130 11.74 22.56 -1.54
CA ALA A 130 12.03 23.51 -2.60
C ALA A 130 12.43 24.89 -2.04
N GLU A 131 11.82 25.34 -0.95
CA GLU A 131 12.21 26.57 -0.25
C GLU A 131 13.63 26.47 0.34
N GLU A 132 13.97 25.35 0.99
CA GLU A 132 15.31 25.11 1.53
C GLU A 132 16.38 25.12 0.42
N LEU A 133 16.10 24.42 -0.69
CA LEU A 133 16.98 24.41 -1.86
C LEU A 133 17.14 25.81 -2.47
N ALA A 134 16.08 26.62 -2.51
CA ALA A 134 16.15 27.99 -3.02
C ALA A 134 17.07 28.86 -2.16
N VAL A 135 16.99 28.74 -0.83
CA VAL A 135 17.89 29.43 0.11
C VAL A 135 19.33 28.98 -0.10
N GLU A 136 19.56 27.67 -0.25
CA GLU A 136 20.90 27.13 -0.46
C GLU A 136 21.51 27.57 -1.80
N VAL A 137 20.72 27.63 -2.87
CA VAL A 137 21.15 28.17 -4.17
C VAL A 137 21.57 29.63 -4.04
N GLU A 138 20.81 30.45 -3.31
CA GLU A 138 21.14 31.87 -3.12
C GLU A 138 22.41 32.05 -2.28
N ARG A 139 22.58 31.22 -1.24
CA ARG A 139 23.82 31.17 -0.45
C ARG A 139 25.03 30.80 -1.30
N LEU A 140 24.90 29.79 -2.16
CA LEU A 140 25.97 29.35 -3.06
C LEU A 140 26.31 30.42 -4.10
N ARG A 141 25.30 31.12 -4.65
CA ARG A 141 25.53 32.28 -5.54
C ARG A 141 26.34 33.36 -4.84
N GLY A 142 25.96 33.73 -3.61
CA GLY A 142 26.71 34.71 -2.82
C GLY A 142 28.17 34.31 -2.59
N ARG A 143 28.44 33.02 -2.32
CA ARG A 143 29.81 32.49 -2.20
C ARG A 143 30.60 32.58 -3.51
N VAL A 144 29.95 32.25 -4.63
CA VAL A 144 30.59 32.33 -5.96
C VAL A 144 30.93 33.77 -6.31
N ASP A 145 30.02 34.71 -6.05
CA ASP A 145 30.26 36.13 -6.32
C ASP A 145 31.35 36.72 -5.41
N ALA A 146 31.40 36.31 -4.14
CA ALA A 146 32.50 36.67 -3.25
C ALA A 146 33.85 36.12 -3.73
N ALA A 147 33.90 34.83 -4.11
CA ALA A 147 35.12 34.22 -4.64
C ALA A 147 35.59 34.90 -5.94
N ARG A 148 34.66 35.29 -6.82
CA ARG A 148 34.99 36.07 -8.02
C ARG A 148 35.61 37.43 -7.67
N ALA A 149 35.03 38.14 -6.72
CA ALA A 149 35.57 39.42 -6.27
C ALA A 149 36.96 39.28 -5.63
N GLU A 150 37.20 38.21 -4.87
CA GLU A 150 38.53 37.88 -4.32
C GLU A 150 39.56 37.60 -5.42
N VAL A 151 39.19 36.84 -6.45
CA VAL A 151 40.05 36.59 -7.62
C VAL A 151 40.38 37.89 -8.35
N GLU A 152 39.38 38.72 -8.65
CA GLU A 152 39.59 40.02 -9.29
C GLU A 152 40.48 40.96 -8.46
N ALA A 153 40.37 40.91 -7.12
CA ALA A 153 41.24 41.66 -6.22
C ALA A 153 42.67 41.11 -6.22
N ALA A 154 42.84 39.79 -6.21
CA ALA A 154 44.14 39.14 -6.28
C ALA A 154 44.84 39.41 -7.62
N GLU A 155 44.12 39.36 -8.74
CA GLU A 155 44.64 39.68 -10.07
C GLU A 155 45.14 41.14 -10.14
N ARG A 156 44.37 42.09 -9.58
CA ARG A 156 44.80 43.49 -9.47
C ARG A 156 46.06 43.64 -8.62
N ALA A 157 46.11 42.99 -7.46
CA ALA A 157 47.30 43.04 -6.59
C ALA A 157 48.54 42.45 -7.28
N VAL A 158 48.39 41.35 -8.04
CA VAL A 158 49.47 40.76 -8.83
C VAL A 158 49.92 41.68 -9.95
N ALA A 159 48.98 42.36 -10.64
CA ALA A 159 49.31 43.34 -11.66
C ALA A 159 50.11 44.52 -11.08
N GLU A 160 49.65 45.10 -9.97
CA GLU A 160 50.35 46.18 -9.27
C GLU A 160 51.75 45.75 -8.78
N GLU A 161 51.91 44.52 -8.29
CA GLU A 161 53.21 43.97 -7.90
C GLU A 161 54.15 43.83 -9.10
N ARG A 162 53.64 43.35 -10.23
CA ARG A 162 54.42 43.24 -11.47
C ARG A 162 54.87 44.61 -11.98
N GLU A 163 54.00 45.61 -11.92
CA GLU A 163 54.36 47.00 -12.26
C GLU A 163 55.43 47.55 -11.32
N ARG A 164 55.26 47.37 -10.00
CA ARG A 164 56.27 47.78 -9.00
C ARG A 164 57.61 47.09 -9.20
N ARG A 165 57.61 45.78 -9.48
CA ARG A 165 58.81 45.02 -9.80
C ARG A 165 59.48 45.52 -11.08
N THR A 166 58.71 45.75 -12.14
CA THR A 166 59.24 46.28 -13.41
C THR A 166 59.87 47.66 -13.21
N ALA A 167 59.21 48.54 -12.44
CA ALA A 167 59.75 49.86 -12.11
C ALA A 167 61.03 49.78 -11.25
N ALA A 168 61.08 48.87 -10.27
CA ALA A 168 62.28 48.64 -9.47
C ALA A 168 63.43 48.06 -10.30
N GLU A 169 63.15 47.12 -11.21
CA GLU A 169 64.13 46.56 -12.15
C GLU A 169 64.69 47.64 -13.10
N GLN A 170 63.84 48.54 -13.61
CA GLN A 170 64.27 49.69 -14.43
C GLN A 170 65.17 50.64 -13.62
N GLN A 171 64.80 50.99 -12.39
CA GLN A 171 65.64 51.83 -11.52
C GLN A 171 66.98 51.17 -11.20
N ALA A 172 67.00 49.85 -10.97
CA ALA A 172 68.23 49.11 -10.74
C ALA A 172 69.11 49.09 -11.99
N ALA A 173 68.52 48.92 -13.18
CA ALA A 173 69.23 49.03 -14.46
C ALA A 173 69.81 50.43 -14.67
N ASP A 174 69.04 51.50 -14.45
CA ASP A 174 69.52 52.88 -14.54
C ASP A 174 70.68 53.17 -13.58
N LEU A 175 70.60 52.67 -12.33
CA LEU A 175 71.68 52.79 -11.35
C LEU A 175 72.92 52.01 -11.76
N TYR A 176 72.74 50.80 -12.29
CA TYR A 176 73.81 49.98 -12.82
C TYR A 176 74.48 50.65 -14.02
N ASP A 177 73.72 51.22 -14.95
CA ASP A 177 74.24 51.97 -16.10
C ASP A 177 75.02 53.20 -15.64
N ARG A 178 74.49 54.00 -14.69
CA ARG A 178 75.24 55.13 -14.10
C ARG A 178 76.51 54.67 -13.38
N GLN A 179 76.46 53.55 -12.67
CA GLN A 179 77.63 52.99 -12.01
C GLN A 179 78.64 52.46 -13.03
N SER A 180 78.18 51.82 -14.10
CA SER A 180 79.00 51.34 -15.22
C SER A 180 79.61 52.50 -15.98
N GLU A 181 78.90 53.61 -16.20
CA GLU A 181 79.43 54.86 -16.73
C GLU A 181 80.48 55.47 -15.79
N ARG A 182 80.24 55.49 -14.48
CA ARG A 182 81.24 55.90 -13.48
C ARG A 182 82.45 54.98 -13.48
N VAL A 183 82.26 53.68 -13.55
CA VAL A 183 83.34 52.70 -13.57
C VAL A 183 84.07 52.76 -14.89
N THR A 184 83.43 52.98 -16.04
CA THR A 184 84.08 53.13 -17.35
C THR A 184 84.78 54.47 -17.49
N THR A 185 84.29 55.55 -16.87
CA THR A 185 85.04 56.81 -16.76
C THR A 185 86.20 56.69 -15.76
N GLN A 186 85.99 55.98 -14.65
CA GLN A 186 87.02 55.69 -13.64
C GLN A 186 88.04 54.66 -14.12
N THR A 187 87.67 53.68 -14.96
CA THR A 187 88.56 52.72 -15.64
C THR A 187 89.04 53.25 -16.98
N ALA A 188 88.47 54.29 -17.58
CA ALA A 188 89.18 55.09 -18.57
C ALA A 188 90.29 55.91 -17.88
N ALA A 189 90.10 56.30 -16.62
CA ALA A 189 91.14 56.86 -15.76
C ALA A 189 92.09 55.78 -15.15
N MET A 190 91.64 54.54 -14.93
CA MET A 190 92.41 53.40 -14.40
C MET A 190 92.86 52.37 -15.47
N ARG A 191 92.60 52.58 -16.77
CA ARG A 191 93.24 51.78 -17.85
C ARG A 191 94.69 52.21 -18.08
N ILE A 192 95.17 53.16 -17.29
CA ILE A 192 96.52 53.12 -16.71
C ILE A 192 96.38 52.35 -15.39
N ASP A 193 96.81 51.08 -15.37
CA ASP A 193 96.90 50.15 -14.22
C ASP A 193 95.81 49.09 -13.99
N GLY A 194 96.16 47.84 -14.37
CA GLY A 194 95.96 46.61 -13.58
C GLY A 194 94.53 46.08 -13.48
N ASP A 195 94.12 45.08 -14.25
CA ASP A 195 94.45 43.66 -14.19
C ASP A 195 93.89 42.89 -12.97
N SER A 196 93.33 41.73 -13.31
CA SER A 196 93.19 40.52 -12.50
C SER A 196 91.91 40.21 -11.68
N THR A 197 91.07 39.39 -12.35
CA THR A 197 90.64 38.02 -11.98
C THR A 197 89.69 37.76 -10.81
N ALA A 198 88.47 37.38 -11.20
CA ALA A 198 87.54 36.52 -10.49
C ALA A 198 87.94 35.03 -10.57
N ILE A 199 87.93 34.34 -9.43
CA ILE A 199 87.90 32.87 -9.25
C ILE A 199 87.24 32.65 -7.87
N GLY A 200 86.24 31.82 -7.61
CA GLY A 200 85.52 30.88 -8.44
C GLY A 200 84.58 30.07 -7.53
N MET A 201 83.38 29.78 -8.00
CA MET A 201 82.64 28.56 -7.67
C MET A 201 81.88 28.21 -8.95
N SER A 202 82.11 27.00 -9.46
CA SER A 202 81.44 26.55 -10.69
C SER A 202 79.93 26.54 -10.43
N PRO A 203 79.08 27.19 -11.26
CA PRO A 203 77.64 27.27 -11.03
C PRO A 203 76.96 25.88 -10.96
N LEU A 204 77.60 24.87 -11.53
CA LEU A 204 77.20 23.46 -11.43
C LEU A 204 77.32 22.89 -10.01
N ALA A 205 78.35 23.28 -9.25
CA ALA A 205 78.56 22.79 -7.89
C ALA A 205 77.55 23.42 -6.90
N ALA A 206 77.26 24.72 -7.07
CA ALA A 206 76.22 25.40 -6.32
C ALA A 206 74.81 24.85 -6.65
N ALA A 207 74.56 24.48 -7.92
CA ALA A 207 73.33 23.82 -8.32
C ALA A 207 73.19 22.41 -7.69
N GLY A 208 74.27 21.64 -7.59
CA GLY A 208 74.26 20.33 -6.94
C GLY A 208 73.91 20.39 -5.45
N GLU A 209 74.43 21.38 -4.72
CA GLU A 209 74.11 21.60 -3.31
C GLU A 209 72.64 22.03 -3.11
N GLN A 210 72.11 22.87 -4.00
CA GLN A 210 70.70 23.26 -3.99
C GLN A 210 69.76 22.09 -4.34
N ILE A 211 70.14 21.22 -5.29
CA ILE A 211 69.39 20.01 -5.63
C ILE A 211 69.39 19.03 -4.44
N ALA A 212 70.51 18.87 -3.73
CA ALA A 212 70.60 18.02 -2.54
C ALA A 212 69.71 18.55 -1.40
N ALA A 213 69.76 19.86 -1.12
CA ALA A 213 68.89 20.49 -0.12
C ALA A 213 67.40 20.35 -0.47
N LEU A 214 67.05 20.44 -1.76
CA LEU A 214 65.69 20.26 -2.24
C LEU A 214 65.22 18.80 -2.09
N GLN A 215 66.09 17.82 -2.37
CA GLN A 215 65.79 16.40 -2.15
C GLN A 215 65.56 16.06 -0.67
N GLU A 216 66.31 16.68 0.24
CA GLU A 216 66.10 16.55 1.70
C GLU A 216 64.78 17.18 2.15
N ALA A 217 64.45 18.37 1.63
CA ALA A 217 63.17 19.02 1.89
C ALA A 217 61.97 18.17 1.41
N PHE A 218 62.06 17.55 0.23
CA PHE A 218 61.04 16.62 -0.26
C PHE A 218 60.92 15.34 0.58
N ALA A 219 62.04 14.82 1.10
CA ALA A 219 62.02 13.67 2.01
C ALA A 219 61.32 14.02 3.33
N SER A 220 61.58 15.21 3.89
CA SER A 220 60.92 15.72 5.09
C SER A 220 59.41 15.94 4.87
N LEU A 221 59.03 16.58 3.75
CA LEU A 221 57.64 16.80 3.37
C LEU A 221 56.86 15.49 3.23
N ARG A 222 57.46 14.47 2.60
CA ARG A 222 56.86 13.14 2.50
C ARG A 222 56.62 12.50 3.87
N GLY A 223 57.57 12.65 4.80
CA GLY A 223 57.41 12.18 6.18
C GLY A 223 56.21 12.83 6.86
N ALA A 224 56.10 14.16 6.74
CA ALA A 224 54.97 14.91 7.28
C ALA A 224 53.62 14.51 6.64
N MET A 225 53.58 14.30 5.32
CA MET A 225 52.36 13.89 4.62
C MET A 225 51.94 12.45 4.95
N ARG A 226 52.87 11.52 5.13
CA ARG A 226 52.52 10.16 5.61
C ARG A 226 51.96 10.19 7.02
N ALA A 227 52.56 10.96 7.91
CA ALA A 227 52.05 11.13 9.28
C ALA A 227 50.63 11.72 9.27
N ALA A 228 50.38 12.75 8.46
CA ALA A 228 49.04 13.32 8.29
C ALA A 228 48.03 12.32 7.67
N SER A 229 48.49 11.44 6.78
CA SER A 229 47.66 10.38 6.18
C SER A 229 47.28 9.32 7.20
N ASP A 230 48.23 8.91 8.02
CA ASP A 230 48.02 7.92 9.08
C ASP A 230 47.08 8.49 10.16
N GLU A 231 47.21 9.79 10.48
CA GLU A 231 46.29 10.49 11.37
C GLU A 231 44.87 10.57 10.78
N ALA A 232 44.72 10.93 9.50
CA ALA A 232 43.43 10.96 8.82
C ALA A 232 42.77 9.57 8.72
N ALA A 233 43.56 8.50 8.63
CA ALA A 233 43.07 7.12 8.64
C ALA A 233 42.53 6.68 10.02
N MET A 234 43.00 7.31 11.10
CA MET A 234 42.55 7.05 12.48
C MET A 234 41.34 7.91 12.88
N MET A 235 40.93 8.87 12.05
CA MET A 235 39.75 9.71 12.26
C MET A 235 38.46 9.03 11.79
N GLU A 236 37.32 9.47 12.33
CA GLU A 236 35.99 9.04 11.86
C GLU A 236 35.81 9.45 10.39
N GLN A 237 35.49 8.46 9.55
CA GLN A 237 35.47 8.57 8.09
C GLN A 237 34.25 9.32 7.56
N THR A 238 34.16 10.60 7.93
CA THR A 238 33.21 11.56 7.38
C THR A 238 33.59 11.93 5.95
N ASP A 239 32.63 12.37 5.14
CA ASP A 239 32.86 12.71 3.72
C ASP A 239 33.97 13.75 3.52
N SER A 240 34.11 14.70 4.45
CA SER A 240 35.20 15.68 4.46
C SER A 240 36.57 15.05 4.70
N VAL A 241 36.68 14.05 5.56
CA VAL A 241 37.93 13.31 5.83
C VAL A 241 38.34 12.47 4.62
N GLN A 242 37.37 11.87 3.90
CA GLN A 242 37.64 11.10 2.68
C GLN A 242 38.19 11.98 1.54
N VAL A 243 37.67 13.21 1.38
CA VAL A 243 38.19 14.19 0.41
C VAL A 243 39.63 14.59 0.75
N VAL A 244 39.91 14.86 2.03
CA VAL A 244 41.26 15.22 2.50
C VAL A 244 42.25 14.07 2.30
N ALA A 245 41.86 12.84 2.65
CA ALA A 245 42.72 11.65 2.45
C ALA A 245 43.03 11.39 0.97
N SER A 246 42.06 11.61 0.08
CA SER A 246 42.23 11.49 -1.37
C SER A 246 43.18 12.56 -1.91
N ALA A 247 43.00 13.82 -1.50
CA ALA A 247 43.88 14.93 -1.89
C ALA A 247 45.32 14.73 -1.40
N LEU A 248 45.48 14.18 -0.18
CA LEU A 248 46.78 13.88 0.40
C LEU A 248 47.51 12.76 -0.35
N SER A 249 46.79 11.70 -0.76
CA SER A 249 47.35 10.63 -1.60
C SER A 249 47.84 11.19 -2.95
N GLN A 250 47.04 12.02 -3.61
CA GLN A 250 47.42 12.66 -4.88
C GLN A 250 48.67 13.53 -4.73
N ALA A 251 48.76 14.30 -3.66
CA ALA A 251 49.91 15.15 -3.41
C ALA A 251 51.19 14.35 -3.10
N VAL A 252 51.11 13.15 -2.50
CA VAL A 252 52.27 12.27 -2.32
C VAL A 252 52.78 11.76 -3.67
N GLU A 253 51.88 11.38 -4.59
CA GLU A 253 52.27 10.96 -5.95
C GLU A 253 52.96 12.08 -6.73
N ASP A 254 52.47 13.31 -6.62
CA ASP A 254 53.07 14.46 -7.29
C ASP A 254 54.46 14.80 -6.73
N VAL A 255 54.66 14.63 -5.42
CA VAL A 255 55.97 14.74 -4.78
C VAL A 255 56.94 13.64 -5.25
N GLU A 256 56.46 12.41 -5.44
CA GLU A 256 57.29 11.33 -6.01
C GLU A 256 57.73 11.65 -7.45
N ARG A 257 56.79 12.14 -8.28
CA ARG A 257 57.09 12.56 -9.65
C ARG A 257 58.09 13.73 -9.71
N ALA A 258 57.95 14.72 -8.83
CA ALA A 258 58.88 15.84 -8.73
C ALA A 258 60.29 15.39 -8.30
N ARG A 259 60.38 14.43 -7.38
CA ARG A 259 61.67 13.86 -6.95
C ARG A 259 62.36 13.10 -8.08
N ASP A 260 61.62 12.33 -8.87
CA ASP A 260 62.20 11.59 -9.99
C ASP A 260 62.70 12.56 -11.08
N ALA A 261 61.98 13.66 -11.33
CA ALA A 261 62.48 14.74 -12.18
C ALA A 261 63.76 15.39 -11.63
N LEU A 262 63.85 15.60 -10.30
CA LEU A 262 65.05 16.13 -9.66
C LEU A 262 66.23 15.17 -9.68
N ARG A 263 65.99 13.86 -9.58
CA ARG A 263 67.03 12.84 -9.79
C ARG A 263 67.55 12.88 -11.23
N ALA A 264 66.66 12.95 -12.21
CA ALA A 264 67.06 13.11 -13.61
C ALA A 264 67.89 14.39 -13.84
N LEU A 265 67.52 15.51 -13.20
CA LEU A 265 68.30 16.75 -13.25
C LEU A 265 69.65 16.64 -12.52
N SER A 266 69.69 15.94 -11.38
CA SER A 266 70.91 15.63 -10.63
C SER A 266 71.88 14.78 -11.45
N ASP A 267 71.37 13.76 -12.14
CA ASP A 267 72.14 12.86 -13.00
C ASP A 267 72.70 13.60 -14.23
N LEU A 268 71.95 14.59 -14.75
CA LEU A 268 72.41 15.49 -15.82
C LEU A 268 73.46 16.51 -15.34
N ALA A 269 73.42 16.88 -14.05
CA ALA A 269 74.33 17.86 -13.45
C ALA A 269 75.64 17.24 -12.94
N GLN A 270 75.72 15.91 -12.83
CA GLN A 270 76.99 15.23 -12.55
C GLN A 270 77.90 15.28 -13.79
N PRO A 271 79.15 15.76 -13.68
CA PRO A 271 80.09 15.68 -14.77
C PRO A 271 80.35 14.21 -15.10
N ALA A 272 80.12 13.82 -16.35
CA ALA A 272 80.46 12.49 -16.84
C ALA A 272 81.97 12.28 -16.71
N GLU A 273 82.42 11.59 -15.67
CA GLU A 273 83.77 11.04 -15.61
C GLU A 273 83.93 10.04 -16.77
N ARG A 274 84.64 10.46 -17.80
CA ARG A 274 85.42 9.61 -18.70
C ARG A 274 86.89 9.95 -18.51
#